data_AF-A0AAV8VUA4-F1
#
_entry.id   AF-A0AAV8VUA4-F1
#
_cell.length_a   1.000
_cell.length_b   1.000
_cell.length_c   1.000
_cell.angle_alpha   90.00
_cell.angle_beta   90.00
_cell.angle_gamma   90.00
#
_symmetry.space_group_name_H-M   'P 1'
#
loop_
_entity.id
_entity.type
_entity.pdbx_description
1 polymer ?
#
loop_
_entity_poly.entity_id
_entity_poly.type
_entity_poly.pdbx_seq_one_letter_code
_entity_poly.pdbx_strand_id
1 'polypeptide(L)'
;MKCSDSRYEKEGASWHMPMTLPLWRRPKDVEFNVEGHVVIPQKEMKYLGITIDRGLTFGMHVNKDCGKTERTASALMRLMPHVGEARPKRRKLLVEVVHSAIRVASAYRTVSTDAILVVAAMIPIDLRVLEREAIFKAEGDKKAAREEQKRVALSKWQARGQETRKAAWTRELISDIGVWALTGHESFKTYLKRIQKAHGDRYCGETDTPEHTLFRCEKRATVTTRMNAEVGDEVTKRNLIQLACAARGRLGRNNGCHDSHNKG
;
A
#
# COMPACT_ATOMS: atom_id res chain seq x y z
N MET A 1 15.70 43.27 8.76
CA MET A 1 16.32 41.94 9.02
C MET A 1 16.48 41.26 7.67
N LYS A 2 17.65 41.09 7.02
CA LYS A 2 18.96 40.51 7.42
C LYS A 2 18.86 39.13 8.08
N CYS A 3 19.19 38.09 7.32
CA CYS A 3 20.35 37.19 7.51
C CYS A 3 20.31 36.13 6.38
N SER A 4 21.16 36.21 5.36
CA SER A 4 22.58 35.81 5.30
C SER A 4 22.75 34.31 5.09
N ASP A 5 23.18 33.93 3.89
CA ASP A 5 24.08 32.78 3.77
C ASP A 5 25.35 33.26 3.07
N SER A 6 26.41 33.34 3.86
CA SER A 6 27.75 33.66 3.41
C SER A 6 28.52 32.35 3.24
N ARG A 7 29.06 32.17 2.04
CA ARG A 7 30.44 31.73 1.80
C ARG A 7 30.55 31.35 0.34
N TYR A 8 31.26 32.18 -0.41
CA TYR A 8 32.47 31.78 -1.10
C TYR A 8 33.08 33.06 -1.67
N GLU A 9 33.97 33.68 -0.89
CA GLU A 9 35.05 34.47 -1.47
C GLU A 9 35.96 33.51 -2.23
N LYS A 10 36.33 33.87 -3.46
CA LYS A 10 37.71 33.79 -3.92
C LYS A 10 37.89 34.55 -5.24
N GLU A 11 38.74 35.56 -5.11
CA GLU A 11 39.86 35.85 -6.01
C GLU A 11 39.54 36.49 -7.36
N GLY A 12 40.06 37.72 -7.49
CA GLY A 12 39.92 38.61 -8.60
C GLY A 12 40.34 38.01 -9.94
N ALA A 13 39.48 38.21 -10.93
CA ALA A 13 39.88 38.37 -12.31
C ALA A 13 39.15 39.60 -12.83
N SER A 14 39.86 40.72 -12.89
CA SER A 14 39.41 41.91 -13.62
C SER A 14 39.36 41.57 -15.10
N TRP A 15 38.16 41.39 -15.65
CA TRP A 15 37.95 41.35 -17.08
C TRP A 15 37.13 42.57 -17.47
N HIS A 16 37.82 43.61 -17.94
CA HIS A 16 37.18 44.67 -18.70
C HIS A 16 36.66 44.06 -20.01
N MET A 17 35.35 43.81 -20.08
CA MET A 17 34.67 43.48 -21.34
C MET A 17 34.17 44.78 -21.99
N PRO A 18 34.61 45.13 -23.22
CA PRO A 18 33.97 46.20 -23.97
C PRO A 18 32.55 45.80 -24.34
N MET A 19 31.64 46.74 -24.07
CA MET A 19 30.20 46.58 -24.14
C MET A 19 29.70 46.74 -25.58
N THR A 20 29.81 45.69 -26.39
CA THR A 20 29.01 45.51 -27.61
C THR A 20 28.70 44.02 -27.80
N LEU A 21 27.73 43.49 -27.04
CA LEU A 21 27.18 42.16 -27.30
C LEU A 21 26.29 42.22 -28.55
N PRO A 22 26.53 41.41 -29.58
CA PRO A 22 25.60 41.30 -30.69
C PRO A 22 24.30 40.65 -30.20
N LEU A 23 23.16 41.25 -30.56
CA LEU A 23 21.84 40.64 -30.43
C LEU A 23 21.90 39.23 -31.05
N TRP A 24 21.78 38.19 -30.23
CA TRP A 24 21.70 36.79 -30.67
C TRP A 24 20.47 36.60 -31.58
N ARG A 25 20.63 36.78 -32.90
CA ARG A 25 19.68 36.23 -33.87
C ARG A 25 19.91 34.72 -33.91
N ARG A 26 18.92 33.96 -33.45
CA ARG A 26 18.90 32.50 -33.58
C ARG A 26 18.99 32.13 -35.07
N PRO A 27 20.00 31.37 -35.52
CA PRO A 27 20.06 30.90 -36.90
C PRO A 27 18.83 30.05 -37.20
N LYS A 28 18.16 30.31 -38.33
CA LYS A 28 17.09 29.44 -38.82
C LYS A 28 17.74 28.28 -39.58
N ASP A 29 17.37 27.07 -39.16
CA ASP A 29 17.57 25.79 -39.84
C ASP A 29 19.04 25.49 -40.21
N VAL A 30 19.79 25.03 -39.20
CA VAL A 30 21.17 24.52 -39.35
C VAL A 30 21.11 23.04 -39.70
N GLU A 31 21.74 22.62 -40.80
CA GLU A 31 21.88 21.21 -41.16
C GLU A 31 23.11 20.61 -40.46
N PHE A 32 22.95 19.47 -39.78
CA PHE A 32 24.04 18.80 -39.06
C PHE A 32 24.44 17.53 -39.80
N ASN A 33 25.70 17.39 -40.20
CA ASN A 33 26.21 16.14 -40.75
C ASN A 33 26.84 15.31 -39.61
N VAL A 34 26.23 14.18 -39.30
CA VAL A 34 26.77 13.21 -38.33
C VAL A 34 27.06 11.93 -39.09
N GLU A 35 28.33 11.56 -39.21
CA GLU A 35 28.80 10.31 -39.85
C GLU A 35 28.22 10.06 -41.26
N GLY A 36 28.05 11.11 -42.07
CA GLY A 36 27.52 11.00 -43.44
C GLY A 36 26.00 11.12 -43.55
N HIS A 37 25.29 11.26 -42.42
CA HIS A 37 23.86 11.50 -42.39
C HIS A 37 23.55 12.97 -42.09
N VAL A 38 22.90 13.64 -43.04
CA VAL A 38 22.41 15.01 -42.88
C VAL A 38 21.15 14.97 -42.01
N VAL A 39 21.26 15.47 -40.79
CA VAL A 39 20.16 15.60 -39.83
C VAL A 39 19.61 17.02 -39.91
N ILE A 40 18.36 17.12 -40.37
CA ILE A 40 17.60 18.37 -40.43
C ILE A 40 16.85 18.55 -39.10
N PRO A 41 17.06 19.64 -38.35
CA PRO A 41 16.40 19.86 -37.07
C PRO A 41 14.89 19.97 -37.21
N GLN A 42 14.16 19.00 -36.67
CA GLN A 42 12.69 19.03 -36.69
C GLN A 42 12.13 19.77 -35.48
N LYS A 43 10.85 20.17 -35.54
CA LYS A 43 10.17 20.88 -34.43
C LYS A 43 9.85 19.97 -33.25
N GLU A 44 9.72 18.68 -33.55
CA GLU A 44 9.44 17.60 -32.63
C GLU A 44 10.26 16.38 -33.06
N MET A 45 10.71 15.57 -32.10
CA MET A 45 11.37 14.30 -32.37
C MET A 45 10.81 13.22 -31.46
N LYS A 46 10.53 12.04 -32.01
CA LYS A 46 10.13 10.88 -31.21
C LYS A 46 11.37 10.12 -30.76
N TYR A 47 11.51 9.93 -29.46
CA TYR A 47 12.58 9.15 -28.87
C TYR A 47 12.03 8.19 -27.82
N LEU A 48 12.26 6.88 -27.99
CA LEU A 48 11.83 5.81 -27.07
C LEU A 48 10.37 5.93 -26.59
N GLY A 49 9.47 6.41 -27.47
CA GLY A 49 8.04 6.56 -27.17
C GLY A 49 7.62 7.94 -26.66
N ILE A 50 8.56 8.82 -26.32
CA ILE A 50 8.32 10.19 -25.87
C ILE A 50 8.50 11.16 -27.04
N THR A 51 7.64 12.17 -27.15
CA THR A 51 7.78 13.24 -28.16
C THR A 51 8.45 14.44 -27.51
N ILE A 52 9.63 14.80 -28.01
CA ILE A 52 10.48 15.85 -27.46
C ILE A 52 10.38 17.07 -28.38
N ASP A 53 9.90 18.18 -27.84
CA ASP A 53 9.79 19.46 -28.54
C ASP A 53 11.12 20.23 -28.53
N ARG A 54 11.33 21.13 -29.50
CA ARG A 54 12.54 22.01 -29.55
C ARG A 54 12.82 22.78 -28.24
N GLY A 55 11.80 23.04 -27.42
CA GLY A 55 11.94 23.71 -26.13
C GLY A 55 12.12 22.79 -24.92
N LEU A 56 12.20 21.46 -25.11
CA LEU A 56 12.18 20.45 -24.04
C LEU A 56 10.99 20.61 -23.07
N THR A 57 9.91 21.25 -23.51
CA THR A 57 8.71 21.49 -22.70
C THR A 57 7.79 20.27 -22.65
N PHE A 58 8.01 19.28 -23.53
CA PHE A 58 7.20 18.07 -23.68
C PHE A 58 5.70 18.33 -23.91
N GLY A 59 5.32 19.55 -24.27
CA GLY A 59 3.93 19.99 -24.39
C GLY A 59 3.16 19.18 -25.42
N MET A 60 3.79 18.83 -26.55
CA MET A 60 3.14 18.00 -27.58
C MET A 60 2.94 16.56 -27.15
N HIS A 61 3.86 16.00 -26.37
CA HIS A 61 3.69 14.68 -25.80
C HIS A 61 2.52 14.64 -24.81
N VAL A 62 2.48 15.59 -23.89
CA VAL A 62 1.40 15.71 -22.89
C VAL A 62 0.05 15.90 -23.57
N ASN A 63 -0.05 16.81 -24.54
CA ASN A 63 -1.32 17.06 -25.23
C ASN A 63 -1.78 15.83 -26.04
N LYS A 64 -0.84 15.11 -26.67
CA LYS A 64 -1.14 13.87 -27.40
C LYS A 64 -1.63 12.76 -26.47
N ASP A 65 -1.05 12.62 -25.29
CA ASP A 65 -1.47 11.60 -24.32
C ASP A 65 -2.76 11.99 -23.58
N CYS A 66 -2.98 13.27 -23.29
CA CYS A 66 -4.29 13.80 -22.88
C CYS A 66 -5.37 13.49 -23.93
N GLY A 67 -5.10 13.76 -25.21
CA GLY A 67 -6.04 13.44 -26.29
C GLY A 67 -6.34 11.95 -26.45
N LYS A 68 -5.39 11.05 -26.14
CA LYS A 68 -5.65 9.59 -26.13
C LYS A 68 -6.48 9.17 -24.92
N THR A 69 -6.17 9.71 -23.74
CA THR A 69 -6.90 9.39 -22.51
C THR A 69 -8.34 9.91 -22.57
N GLU A 70 -8.58 11.11 -23.11
CA GLU A 70 -9.93 11.66 -23.33
C GLU A 70 -10.77 10.82 -24.28
N ARG A 71 -10.20 10.33 -25.39
CA ARG A 71 -10.91 9.45 -26.33
C ARG A 71 -11.26 8.12 -25.68
N THR A 72 -10.33 7.55 -24.93
CA THR A 72 -10.55 6.29 -24.20
C THR A 72 -11.61 6.48 -23.11
N ALA A 73 -11.54 7.58 -22.35
CA ALA A 73 -12.54 7.93 -21.35
C ALA A 73 -13.91 8.17 -21.96
N SER A 74 -14.00 8.88 -23.09
CA SER A 74 -15.26 9.13 -23.80
C SER A 74 -15.87 7.85 -24.37
N ALA A 75 -15.04 6.94 -24.91
CA ALA A 75 -15.48 5.63 -25.37
C ALA A 75 -15.99 4.78 -24.19
N LEU A 76 -15.28 4.76 -23.07
CA LEU A 76 -15.72 4.09 -21.83
C LEU A 76 -17.04 4.66 -21.31
N MET A 77 -17.19 5.99 -21.26
CA MET A 77 -18.42 6.66 -20.84
C MET A 77 -19.61 6.32 -21.76
N ARG A 78 -19.37 6.16 -23.06
CA ARG A 78 -20.40 5.77 -24.04
C ARG A 78 -20.75 4.28 -23.98
N LEU A 79 -19.80 3.44 -23.59
CA LEU A 79 -19.97 1.99 -23.48
C LEU A 79 -20.59 1.56 -22.15
N MET A 80 -20.82 2.49 -21.22
CA MET A 80 -21.44 2.22 -19.92
C MET A 80 -22.92 2.65 -19.89
N PRO A 81 -23.86 1.85 -20.44
CA PRO A 81 -25.26 1.95 -20.06
C PRO A 81 -25.41 1.37 -18.65
N HIS A 82 -25.62 2.25 -17.67
CA HIS A 82 -26.36 1.99 -16.43
C HIS A 82 -26.08 0.67 -15.67
N VAL A 83 -24.82 0.32 -15.40
CA VAL A 83 -24.51 -0.73 -14.40
C VAL A 83 -24.55 -0.12 -13.00
N GLY A 84 -25.76 0.15 -12.49
CA GLY A 84 -26.10 0.35 -11.07
C GLY A 84 -24.99 0.88 -10.14
N GLU A 85 -24.29 1.94 -10.51
CA GLU A 85 -23.08 2.33 -9.80
C GLU A 85 -23.40 2.87 -8.42
N ALA A 86 -22.71 2.34 -7.41
CA ALA A 86 -22.59 3.03 -6.15
C ALA A 86 -22.02 4.43 -6.42
N ARG A 87 -22.77 5.48 -6.03
CA ARG A 87 -22.38 6.90 -6.19
C ARG A 87 -20.92 7.12 -5.78
N PRO A 88 -20.19 8.10 -6.35
CA PRO A 88 -18.77 8.34 -6.04
C PRO A 88 -18.44 8.36 -4.55
N LYS A 89 -19.33 8.90 -3.71
CA LYS A 89 -19.22 8.90 -2.24
C LYS A 89 -19.18 7.49 -1.63
N ARG A 90 -20.00 6.55 -2.13
CA ARG A 90 -20.04 5.15 -1.68
C ARG A 90 -18.76 4.41 -2.09
N ARG A 91 -18.25 4.65 -3.30
CA ARG A 91 -16.97 4.09 -3.75
C ARG A 91 -15.82 4.55 -2.87
N LYS A 92 -15.75 5.86 -2.59
CA LYS A 92 -14.73 6.43 -1.71
C LYS A 92 -14.75 5.78 -0.32
N LEU A 93 -15.92 5.63 0.30
CA LEU A 93 -16.08 4.96 1.59
C LEU A 93 -15.54 3.52 1.57
N LEU A 94 -15.94 2.72 0.58
CA LEU A 94 -15.51 1.33 0.47
C LEU A 94 -14.00 1.22 0.28
N VAL A 95 -13.42 2.08 -0.57
CA VAL A 95 -11.97 2.13 -0.78
C VAL A 95 -11.22 2.54 0.49
N GLU A 96 -11.73 3.52 1.25
CA GLU A 96 -11.12 3.95 2.51
C GLU A 96 -11.12 2.85 3.57
N VAL A 97 -12.21 2.08 3.69
CA VAL A 97 -12.30 0.94 4.61
C VAL A 97 -11.34 -0.18 4.20
N VAL A 98 -11.24 -0.49 2.90
CA VAL A 98 -10.29 -1.51 2.43
C VAL A 98 -8.85 -1.05 2.63
N HIS A 99 -8.54 0.21 2.35
CA HIS A 99 -7.20 0.77 2.58
C HIS A 99 -6.82 0.76 4.06
N SER A 100 -7.74 1.04 4.98
CA SER A 100 -7.44 0.95 6.41
C SER A 100 -7.16 -0.49 6.85
N ALA A 101 -7.92 -1.46 6.36
CA ALA A 101 -7.69 -2.89 6.63
C ALA A 101 -6.32 -3.36 6.09
N ILE A 102 -5.97 -2.94 4.86
CA ILE A 102 -4.65 -3.20 4.26
C ILE A 102 -3.52 -2.66 5.15
N ARG A 103 -3.67 -1.45 5.69
CA ARG A 103 -2.67 -0.85 6.59
C ARG A 103 -2.56 -1.60 7.92
N VAL A 104 -3.70 -1.97 8.52
CA VAL A 104 -3.71 -2.73 9.78
C VAL A 104 -2.99 -4.07 9.62
N ALA A 105 -3.22 -4.77 8.51
CA ALA A 105 -2.58 -6.06 8.24
C ALA A 105 -1.24 -5.96 7.49
N SER A 106 -0.77 -4.75 7.15
CA SER A 106 0.40 -4.51 6.30
C SER A 106 0.41 -5.34 4.99
N ALA A 107 -0.77 -5.49 4.38
CA ALA A 107 -0.97 -6.38 3.24
C ALA A 107 -0.68 -5.71 1.88
N TYR A 108 -0.60 -6.52 0.82
CA TYR A 108 -0.52 -5.99 -0.54
C TYR A 108 -1.85 -5.35 -0.98
N ARG A 109 -1.76 -4.34 -1.85
CA ARG A 109 -2.93 -3.66 -2.43
C ARG A 109 -3.81 -4.55 -3.31
N THR A 110 -3.31 -5.72 -3.71
CA THR A 110 -3.99 -6.70 -4.58
C THR A 110 -4.74 -7.77 -3.79
N VAL A 111 -4.65 -7.77 -2.45
CA VAL A 111 -5.40 -8.71 -1.62
C VAL A 111 -6.90 -8.49 -1.82
N SER A 112 -7.66 -9.59 -1.88
CA SER A 112 -9.11 -9.51 -2.05
C SER A 112 -9.77 -8.83 -0.85
N THR A 113 -10.82 -8.05 -1.10
CA THR A 113 -11.57 -7.35 -0.03
C THR A 113 -12.09 -8.31 1.03
N ASP A 114 -12.61 -9.46 0.63
CA ASP A 114 -13.14 -10.45 1.58
C ASP A 114 -12.02 -11.02 2.47
N ALA A 115 -10.84 -11.31 1.91
CA ALA A 115 -9.71 -11.83 2.69
C ALA A 115 -9.12 -10.78 3.64
N ILE A 116 -8.91 -9.55 3.17
CA ILE A 116 -8.27 -8.52 4.01
C ILE A 116 -9.15 -8.09 5.18
N LEU A 117 -10.47 -8.05 5.00
CA LEU A 117 -11.40 -7.76 6.08
C LEU A 117 -11.38 -8.86 7.15
N VAL A 118 -11.28 -10.13 6.75
CA VAL A 118 -11.13 -11.25 7.70
C VAL A 118 -9.80 -11.15 8.43
N VAL A 119 -8.70 -10.99 7.70
CA VAL A 119 -7.38 -10.85 8.30
C VAL A 119 -7.36 -9.68 9.27
N ALA A 120 -7.89 -8.51 8.93
CA ALA A 120 -7.93 -7.34 9.81
C ALA A 120 -8.99 -7.40 10.91
N ALA A 121 -9.77 -8.50 11.02
CA ALA A 121 -10.90 -8.63 11.94
C ALA A 121 -11.92 -7.47 11.83
N MET A 122 -12.11 -6.94 10.62
CA MET A 122 -13.00 -5.82 10.34
C MET A 122 -14.29 -6.30 9.68
N ILE A 123 -15.40 -6.22 10.40
CA ILE A 123 -16.73 -6.56 9.87
C ILE A 123 -17.03 -5.68 8.64
N PRO A 124 -17.46 -6.27 7.50
CA PRO A 124 -17.89 -5.53 6.31
C PRO A 124 -18.87 -4.40 6.65
N ILE A 125 -18.69 -3.25 6.00
CA ILE A 125 -19.41 -2.02 6.35
C ILE A 125 -20.93 -2.15 6.19
N ASP A 126 -21.38 -2.92 5.21
CA ASP A 126 -22.79 -3.25 4.98
C ASP A 126 -23.39 -3.98 6.18
N LEU A 127 -22.70 -5.00 6.70
CA LEU A 127 -23.13 -5.74 7.90
C LEU A 127 -23.08 -4.86 9.15
N ARG A 128 -22.07 -3.98 9.29
CA ARG A 128 -22.01 -3.00 10.38
C ARG A 128 -23.15 -1.97 10.36
N VAL A 129 -23.61 -1.57 9.18
CA VAL A 129 -24.74 -0.64 9.04
C VAL A 129 -26.03 -1.34 9.49
N LEU A 130 -26.26 -2.57 9.05
CA LEU A 130 -27.42 -3.37 9.47
C LEU A 130 -27.42 -3.63 10.99
N GLU A 131 -26.26 -3.96 11.56
CA GLU A 131 -26.08 -4.11 13.01
C GLU A 131 -26.53 -2.83 13.75
N ARG A 132 -26.03 -1.66 13.31
CA ARG A 132 -26.35 -0.37 13.93
C ARG A 132 -27.82 0.01 13.79
N GLU A 133 -28.41 -0.23 12.62
CA GLU A 133 -29.82 0.01 12.39
C GLU A 133 -30.70 -0.83 13.32
N ALA A 134 -30.37 -2.12 13.47
CA ALA A 134 -31.09 -3.03 14.35
C ALA A 134 -30.94 -2.62 15.83
N ILE A 135 -29.73 -2.23 16.28
CA ILE A 135 -29.51 -1.71 17.64
C ILE A 135 -30.30 -0.42 17.89
N PHE A 136 -30.39 0.46 16.89
CA PHE A 136 -31.17 1.69 16.99
C PHE A 136 -32.66 1.39 17.19
N LYS A 137 -33.21 0.50 16.37
CA LYS A 137 -34.62 0.07 16.40
C LYS A 137 -34.98 -0.82 17.60
N ALA A 138 -34.02 -1.50 18.21
CA ALA A 138 -34.27 -2.40 19.33
C ALA A 138 -34.87 -1.68 20.54
N GLU A 139 -35.96 -2.20 21.09
CA GLU A 139 -36.52 -1.73 22.36
C GLU A 139 -35.90 -2.51 23.54
N GLY A 140 -35.87 -1.91 24.73
CA GLY A 140 -35.28 -2.54 25.94
C GLY A 140 -33.77 -2.38 26.07
N ASP A 141 -33.09 -3.41 26.61
CA ASP A 141 -31.66 -3.35 26.93
C ASP A 141 -30.77 -3.26 25.67
N LYS A 142 -30.26 -2.06 25.44
CA LYS A 142 -29.34 -1.76 24.34
C LYS A 142 -28.03 -2.56 24.40
N LYS A 143 -27.59 -3.01 25.59
CA LYS A 143 -26.37 -3.81 25.74
C LYS A 143 -26.59 -5.23 25.21
N ALA A 144 -27.63 -5.90 25.68
CA ALA A 144 -28.04 -7.21 25.15
C ALA A 144 -28.29 -7.15 23.63
N ALA A 145 -28.97 -6.10 23.15
CA ALA A 145 -29.20 -5.91 21.72
C ALA A 145 -27.90 -5.78 20.90
N ARG A 146 -26.87 -5.07 21.43
CA ARG A 146 -25.56 -4.97 20.76
C ARG A 146 -24.87 -6.32 20.65
N GLU A 147 -24.87 -7.09 21.72
CA GLU A 147 -24.21 -8.40 21.76
C GLU A 147 -24.87 -9.38 20.80
N GLU A 148 -26.21 -9.38 20.75
CA GLU A 148 -26.96 -10.21 19.82
C GLU A 148 -26.76 -9.78 18.36
N GLN A 149 -26.88 -8.48 18.06
CA GLN A 149 -26.71 -8.00 16.68
C GLN A 149 -25.28 -8.20 16.17
N LYS A 150 -24.28 -8.13 17.06
CA LYS A 150 -22.90 -8.49 16.73
C LYS A 150 -22.78 -9.97 16.37
N ARG A 151 -23.43 -10.87 17.12
CA ARG A 151 -23.48 -12.32 16.82
C ARG A 151 -24.15 -12.60 15.47
N VAL A 152 -25.26 -11.93 15.18
CA VAL A 152 -25.95 -12.00 13.88
C VAL A 152 -25.05 -11.52 12.74
N ALA A 153 -24.36 -10.39 12.92
CA ALA A 153 -23.45 -9.85 11.92
C ALA A 153 -22.27 -10.80 11.64
N LEU A 154 -21.68 -11.39 12.69
CA LEU A 154 -20.60 -12.38 12.57
C LEU A 154 -21.07 -13.64 11.84
N SER A 155 -22.27 -14.14 12.14
CA SER A 155 -22.86 -15.31 11.45
C SER A 155 -23.08 -15.04 9.96
N LYS A 156 -23.64 -13.87 9.60
CA LYS A 156 -23.79 -13.47 8.19
C LYS A 156 -22.45 -13.31 7.49
N TRP A 157 -21.44 -12.78 8.18
CA TRP A 157 -20.10 -12.64 7.64
C TRP A 157 -19.44 -14.00 7.40
N GLN A 158 -19.59 -14.95 8.33
CA GLN A 158 -19.15 -16.33 8.18
C GLN A 158 -19.76 -16.99 6.95
N ALA A 159 -21.07 -16.90 6.77
CA ALA A 159 -21.77 -17.44 5.60
C ALA A 159 -21.24 -16.82 4.29
N ARG A 160 -21.14 -15.49 4.24
CA ARG A 160 -20.58 -14.77 3.08
C ARG A 160 -19.14 -15.19 2.77
N GLY A 161 -18.33 -15.45 3.80
CA GLY A 161 -16.98 -15.97 3.64
C GLY A 161 -16.96 -17.34 2.95
N GLN A 162 -17.94 -18.21 3.23
CA GLN A 162 -18.02 -19.54 2.64
C GLN A 162 -18.39 -19.56 1.16
N GLU A 163 -19.10 -18.53 0.69
CA GLU A 163 -19.50 -18.42 -0.70
C GLU A 163 -18.38 -17.90 -1.62
N THR A 164 -17.44 -17.10 -1.10
CA THR A 164 -16.43 -16.44 -1.92
C THR A 164 -15.26 -17.37 -2.30
N ARG A 165 -14.95 -17.45 -3.60
CA ARG A 165 -13.75 -18.18 -4.08
C ARG A 165 -12.44 -17.43 -3.77
N LYS A 166 -12.52 -16.12 -3.51
CA LYS A 166 -11.34 -15.22 -3.38
C LYS A 166 -10.69 -15.23 -2.00
N ALA A 167 -11.22 -15.99 -1.06
CA ALA A 167 -10.71 -16.13 0.31
C ALA A 167 -10.62 -17.60 0.72
N ALA A 168 -10.50 -18.54 -0.22
CA ALA A 168 -10.45 -19.98 0.05
C ALA A 168 -9.35 -20.34 1.06
N TRP A 169 -8.13 -19.84 0.84
CA TRP A 169 -7.00 -20.10 1.73
C TRP A 169 -7.18 -19.44 3.11
N THR A 170 -7.80 -18.25 3.16
CA THR A 170 -8.13 -17.57 4.42
C THR A 170 -9.13 -18.37 5.25
N ARG A 171 -10.09 -19.07 4.62
CA ARG A 171 -11.05 -19.94 5.32
C ARG A 171 -10.43 -21.20 5.88
N GLU A 172 -9.46 -21.75 5.17
CA GLU A 172 -8.71 -22.91 5.64
C GLU A 172 -7.92 -22.57 6.90
N LEU A 173 -7.27 -21.40 6.91
CA LEU A 173 -6.49 -20.92 8.05
C LEU A 173 -7.35 -20.35 9.20
N ILE A 174 -8.42 -19.63 8.86
CA ILE A 174 -9.32 -18.95 9.79
C ILE A 174 -10.73 -19.49 9.52
N SER A 175 -11.01 -20.65 10.10
CA SER A 175 -12.26 -21.37 9.89
C SER A 175 -13.45 -20.75 10.61
N ASP A 176 -13.23 -20.09 11.76
CA ASP A 176 -14.25 -19.37 12.52
C ASP A 176 -13.91 -17.88 12.64
N ILE A 177 -14.59 -17.05 11.84
CA ILE A 177 -14.42 -15.60 11.83
C ILE A 177 -14.94 -14.97 13.13
N GLY A 178 -15.94 -15.58 13.77
CA GLY A 178 -16.47 -15.11 15.04
C GLY A 178 -15.42 -15.18 16.14
N VAL A 179 -14.79 -16.34 16.29
CA VAL A 179 -13.66 -16.53 17.21
C VAL A 179 -12.54 -15.57 16.85
N TRP A 180 -12.07 -15.55 15.60
CA TRP A 180 -10.97 -14.69 15.15
C TRP A 180 -11.20 -13.19 15.40
N ALA A 181 -12.41 -12.70 15.10
CA ALA A 181 -12.75 -11.30 15.28
C ALA A 181 -12.97 -10.92 16.75
N LEU A 182 -13.41 -11.87 17.59
CA LEU A 182 -13.63 -11.66 19.02
C LEU A 182 -12.35 -11.83 19.86
N THR A 183 -11.39 -12.63 19.40
CA THR A 183 -10.09 -12.75 20.05
C THR A 183 -9.22 -11.51 19.85
N GLY A 184 -9.56 -10.66 18.87
CA GLY A 184 -8.65 -9.64 18.36
C GLY A 184 -7.42 -10.30 17.72
N HIS A 185 -6.66 -9.57 16.90
CA HIS A 185 -5.28 -9.96 16.60
C HIS A 185 -4.57 -10.22 17.92
N GLU A 186 -4.28 -11.49 18.24
CA GLU A 186 -3.89 -12.02 19.57
C GLU A 186 -3.56 -10.94 20.60
N SER A 187 -4.57 -10.41 21.27
CA SER A 187 -4.31 -9.51 22.39
C SER A 187 -3.93 -10.37 23.58
N PHE A 188 -2.66 -10.35 23.95
CA PHE A 188 -2.05 -11.11 25.04
C PHE A 188 -2.96 -11.24 26.27
N LYS A 189 -3.04 -12.41 26.92
CA LYS A 189 -3.99 -12.65 28.02
C LYS A 189 -3.86 -11.67 29.19
N THR A 190 -2.68 -11.07 29.39
CA THR A 190 -2.53 -9.93 30.31
C THR A 190 -3.44 -8.76 29.97
N TYR A 191 -3.51 -8.39 28.69
CA TYR A 191 -4.43 -7.38 28.18
C TYR A 191 -5.88 -7.81 28.37
N LEU A 192 -6.24 -9.05 28.01
CA LEU A 192 -7.61 -9.57 28.14
C LEU A 192 -8.09 -9.64 29.59
N LYS A 193 -7.22 -10.04 30.52
CA LYS A 193 -7.51 -10.02 31.97
C LYS A 193 -7.75 -8.59 32.45
N ARG A 194 -6.92 -7.63 32.02
CA ARG A 194 -7.08 -6.21 32.37
C ARG A 194 -8.41 -5.62 31.91
N ILE A 195 -8.91 -6.01 30.74
CA ILE A 195 -10.22 -5.57 30.23
C ILE A 195 -11.38 -6.50 30.64
N GLN A 196 -11.16 -7.39 31.61
CA GLN A 196 -12.15 -8.32 32.14
C GLN A 196 -12.79 -9.24 31.08
N LYS A 197 -12.01 -9.60 30.05
CA LYS A 197 -12.39 -10.53 28.97
C LYS A 197 -11.73 -11.91 29.09
N ALA A 198 -10.81 -12.11 30.03
CA ALA A 198 -10.24 -13.41 30.36
C ALA A 198 -10.06 -13.56 31.87
N HIS A 199 -10.29 -14.78 32.38
CA HIS A 199 -10.11 -15.12 33.80
C HIS A 199 -8.64 -15.27 34.22
N GLY A 200 -7.73 -15.43 33.27
CA GLY A 200 -6.31 -15.67 33.54
C GLY A 200 -5.42 -14.97 32.53
N ASP A 201 -4.19 -14.74 32.91
CA ASP A 201 -3.15 -14.04 32.16
C ASP A 201 -2.02 -14.97 31.70
N ARG A 202 -2.15 -16.29 31.85
CA ARG A 202 -1.06 -17.24 31.59
C ARG A 202 -1.15 -17.93 30.22
N TYR A 203 -0.05 -17.95 29.49
CA TYR A 203 0.20 -18.73 28.27
C TYR A 203 1.50 -19.52 28.43
N CYS A 204 1.48 -20.81 28.08
CA CYS A 204 2.57 -21.77 28.34
C CYS A 204 3.06 -21.87 29.80
N GLY A 205 2.22 -21.54 30.78
CA GLY A 205 2.58 -21.57 32.20
C GLY A 205 3.16 -20.25 32.72
N GLU A 206 3.48 -19.30 31.85
CA GLU A 206 3.97 -17.97 32.23
C GLU A 206 2.98 -16.88 31.84
N THR A 207 3.20 -15.66 32.31
CA THR A 207 2.35 -14.52 32.01
C THR A 207 2.44 -14.16 30.52
N ASP A 208 1.31 -14.24 29.82
CA ASP A 208 1.15 -13.90 28.41
C ASP A 208 1.27 -12.40 28.20
N THR A 209 2.50 -11.95 28.03
CA THR A 209 2.87 -10.60 27.62
C THR A 209 3.40 -10.64 26.19
N PRO A 210 3.38 -9.51 25.46
CA PRO A 210 4.06 -9.42 24.17
C PRO A 210 5.53 -9.84 24.23
N GLU A 211 6.22 -9.46 25.30
CA GLU A 211 7.63 -9.79 25.48
C GLU A 211 7.85 -11.28 25.69
N HIS A 212 6.98 -11.93 26.47
CA HIS A 212 6.99 -13.38 26.65
C HIS A 212 6.73 -14.11 25.33
N THR A 213 5.57 -13.83 24.72
CA THR A 213 5.07 -14.59 23.57
C THR A 213 5.92 -14.40 22.30
N LEU A 214 6.61 -13.27 22.15
CA LEU A 214 7.48 -13.01 21.00
C LEU A 214 8.94 -13.44 21.21
N PHE A 215 9.50 -13.30 22.42
CA PHE A 215 10.95 -13.46 22.64
C PHE A 215 11.35 -14.58 23.60
N ARG A 216 10.47 -15.04 24.50
CA ARG A 216 10.83 -15.97 25.59
C ARG A 216 10.03 -17.26 25.61
N CYS A 217 8.92 -17.33 24.87
CA CYS A 217 7.99 -18.45 24.97
C CYS A 217 8.58 -19.75 24.38
N GLU A 218 8.78 -20.74 25.25
CA GLU A 218 9.28 -22.07 24.88
C GLU A 218 8.41 -22.77 23.83
N LYS A 219 7.08 -22.59 23.90
CA LYS A 219 6.16 -23.15 22.89
C LYS A 219 6.37 -22.58 21.49
N ARG A 220 6.99 -21.42 21.37
CA ARG A 220 7.34 -20.77 20.10
C ARG A 220 8.83 -20.88 19.77
N ALA A 221 9.62 -21.60 20.56
CA ALA A 221 11.06 -21.74 20.37
C ALA A 221 11.42 -22.18 18.94
N THR A 222 10.68 -23.14 18.36
CA THR A 222 10.91 -23.61 16.98
C THR A 222 10.78 -22.50 15.94
N VAL A 223 9.76 -21.63 16.07
CA VAL A 223 9.53 -20.49 15.18
C VAL A 223 10.58 -19.42 15.39
N THR A 224 10.93 -19.13 16.65
CA THR A 224 11.96 -18.15 17.01
C THR A 224 13.34 -18.58 16.50
N THR A 225 13.71 -19.84 16.63
CA THR A 225 14.97 -20.40 16.10
C THR A 225 15.03 -20.27 14.59
N ARG A 226 13.93 -20.59 13.88
CA ARG A 226 13.87 -20.43 12.42
C ARG A 226 14.02 -18.97 12.00
N MET A 227 13.31 -18.06 12.67
CA MET A 227 13.39 -16.62 12.41
C MET A 227 14.81 -16.09 12.65
N ASN A 228 15.45 -16.46 13.76
CA ASN A 228 16.82 -16.05 14.07
C ASN A 228 17.81 -16.59 13.02
N ALA A 229 17.62 -17.82 12.54
CA ALA A 229 18.44 -18.41 11.48
C ALA A 229 18.27 -17.67 10.14
N GLU A 230 17.04 -17.31 9.76
CA GLU A 230 16.76 -16.55 8.52
C GLU A 230 17.30 -15.12 8.56
N VAL A 231 17.23 -14.47 9.72
CA VAL A 231 17.72 -13.10 9.93
C VAL A 231 19.25 -13.09 10.11
N GLY A 232 19.83 -14.20 10.56
CA GLY A 232 21.26 -14.37 10.84
C GLY A 232 21.71 -13.72 12.15
N ASP A 233 20.77 -13.38 13.03
CA ASP A 233 21.01 -12.75 14.33
C ASP A 233 19.87 -13.10 15.30
N GLU A 234 20.12 -13.00 16.60
CA GLU A 234 19.10 -13.17 17.63
C GLU A 234 18.13 -11.98 17.61
N VAL A 235 16.85 -12.26 17.36
CA VAL A 235 15.80 -11.23 17.37
C VAL A 235 15.40 -10.91 18.81
N THR A 236 15.75 -9.71 19.25
CA THR A 236 15.40 -9.13 20.56
C THR A 236 14.47 -7.93 20.40
N LYS A 237 13.85 -7.49 21.50
CA LYS A 237 13.02 -6.27 21.52
C LYS A 237 13.76 -4.99 21.07
N ARG A 238 15.10 -4.96 21.18
CA ARG A 238 15.92 -3.77 20.88
C ARG A 238 16.36 -3.71 19.42
N ASN A 239 16.59 -4.86 18.78
CA ASN A 239 17.08 -4.94 17.40
C ASN A 239 16.00 -5.38 16.40
N LEU A 240 14.81 -5.85 16.83
CA LEU A 240 13.72 -6.30 15.95
C LEU A 240 13.43 -5.35 14.78
N ILE A 241 13.28 -4.05 15.04
CA ILE A 241 12.97 -3.07 14.00
C ILE A 241 14.14 -2.89 13.03
N GLN A 242 15.37 -2.85 13.56
CA GLN A 242 16.57 -2.71 12.74
C GLN A 242 16.77 -3.93 11.85
N LEU A 243 16.58 -5.13 12.40
CA LEU A 243 16.64 -6.40 11.67
C LEU A 243 15.55 -6.51 10.61
N ALA A 244 14.30 -6.12 10.92
CA ALA A 244 13.20 -6.10 9.95
C ALA A 244 13.46 -5.12 8.79
N CYS A 245 13.99 -3.93 9.07
CA CYS A 245 14.39 -2.96 8.05
C CYS A 245 15.56 -3.48 7.19
N ALA A 246 16.57 -4.11 7.81
CA ALA A 246 17.71 -4.69 7.10
C ALA A 246 17.33 -5.90 6.24
N ALA A 247 16.37 -6.72 6.68
CA ALA A 247 15.84 -7.86 5.93
C ALA A 247 15.05 -7.42 4.68
N ARG A 248 14.27 -6.32 4.77
CA ARG A 248 13.62 -5.72 3.58
C ARG A 248 14.61 -5.28 2.50
N GLY A 249 15.79 -4.81 2.89
CA GLY A 249 16.87 -4.45 1.95
C GLY A 249 17.58 -5.65 1.30
N ARG A 250 17.42 -6.87 1.84
CA ARG A 250 17.94 -8.12 1.25
C ARG A 250 16.95 -8.77 0.28
N LEU A 251 15.65 -8.74 0.60
CA LEU A 251 14.59 -9.23 -0.31
C LEU A 251 14.48 -8.40 -1.60
N GLY A 252 14.89 -7.13 -1.60
CA GLY A 252 14.97 -6.31 -2.81
C GLY A 252 16.15 -6.63 -3.73
N ARG A 253 17.14 -7.42 -3.29
CA ARG A 253 18.31 -7.81 -4.09
C ARG A 253 18.24 -9.22 -4.68
N ASN A 254 17.37 -10.09 -4.14
CA ASN A 254 17.22 -11.47 -4.62
C ASN A 254 16.18 -11.66 -5.74
N ASN A 255 15.59 -10.60 -6.29
CA ASN A 255 14.82 -10.66 -7.54
C ASN A 255 15.72 -10.53 -8.78
N GLY A 256 16.91 -11.11 -8.74
CA GLY A 256 17.70 -11.40 -9.93
C GLY A 256 17.04 -12.56 -10.67
N CYS A 257 16.51 -12.27 -11.85
CA CYS A 257 15.89 -13.24 -12.74
C CYS A 257 16.82 -14.44 -12.95
N HIS A 258 16.39 -15.63 -12.53
CA HIS A 258 16.92 -16.87 -13.10
C HIS A 258 16.35 -17.01 -14.53
N ASP A 259 16.95 -16.29 -15.47
CA ASP A 259 16.80 -16.59 -16.90
C ASP A 259 17.58 -17.88 -17.18
N SER A 260 16.91 -19.01 -16.97
CA SER A 260 17.30 -20.28 -17.58
C SER A 260 16.71 -20.33 -18.99
N HIS A 261 17.31 -19.59 -19.91
CA HIS A 261 17.18 -19.87 -21.33
C HIS A 261 18.33 -20.77 -21.78
N ASN A 262 18.01 -22.05 -21.81
CA ASN A 262 18.70 -23.06 -22.59
C ASN A 262 18.64 -22.69 -24.09
N LYS A 263 19.79 -22.29 -24.65
CA LYS A 263 20.10 -22.37 -26.08
C LYS A 263 21.60 -22.62 -26.23
N GLY A 264 21.96 -23.74 -26.83
CA GLY A 264 23.32 -24.17 -27.13
C GLY A 264 23.46 -25.66 -26.93
#